data_AF-A0A349EFE4-F1
#
_entry.id   AF-A0A349EFE4-F1
#
_cell.length_a   1.000
_cell.length_b   1.000
_cell.length_c   1.000
_cell.angle_alpha   90.00
_cell.angle_beta   90.00
_cell.angle_gamma   90.00
#
_symmetry.space_group_name_H-M   'P 1'
#
loop_
_entity.id
_entity.type
_entity.pdbx_description
1 polymer ?
#
loop_
_entity_poly.entity_id
_entity_poly.type
_entity_poly.pdbx_seq_one_letter_code
_entity_poly.pdbx_strand_id
1 'polypeptide(L)'
;TQLQLTASGGGASGGSLSFTLRGQNFTNSTTIQQDVKISYSLAASGADGSGDDSSLAGLAATINSYTGTTGVTAKLNQDKTGLILEQAEGYDIQLTGNTDSTLGLVTQGLTYDATSSGAVANSGGYQLAGAATGIAVGTSATITVGGEVTFESGNRFSVTASATNVLGSATGTAATASAIGTSKLNTVADINVSSQIGANDAIGVVDNALSFINDLRADFGAIQNRLSSTINNLQTSAENISDARSRIQDADFAKETADLSRAQILQQAGTAMLAQANQSQQNVMQLLQQ
;
A
#
# COMPACT_ATOMS: atom_id res chain seq x y z
N THR A 1 -9.07 -3.14 20.61
CA THR A 1 -10.44 -3.23 20.02
C THR A 1 -11.39 -2.45 20.91
N GLN A 2 -12.33 -1.65 20.37
CA GLN A 2 -13.28 -0.87 21.18
C GLN A 2 -14.73 -1.11 20.75
N LEU A 3 -15.65 -1.17 21.71
CA LEU A 3 -17.08 -1.37 21.48
C LEU A 3 -17.91 -0.47 22.39
N GLN A 4 -18.79 0.37 21.83
CA GLN A 4 -19.71 1.15 22.65
C GLN A 4 -21.04 0.43 22.82
N LEU A 5 -21.54 0.27 24.06
CA LEU A 5 -22.85 -0.26 24.41
C LEU A 5 -23.77 0.87 24.87
N THR A 6 -25.01 0.84 24.43
CA THR A 6 -26.11 1.70 24.87
C THR A 6 -27.29 0.80 25.22
N ALA A 7 -27.97 1.03 26.34
CA ALA A 7 -29.19 0.30 26.64
C ALA A 7 -30.33 0.85 25.76
N SER A 8 -31.07 -0.02 25.07
CA SER A 8 -32.32 0.37 24.40
C SER A 8 -33.52 -0.11 25.19
N GLY A 9 -34.41 0.84 25.50
CA GLY A 9 -35.54 0.64 26.42
C GLY A 9 -35.63 1.76 27.44
N GLY A 10 -35.54 3.01 26.97
CA GLY A 10 -35.76 4.18 27.82
C GLY A 10 -37.24 4.36 28.10
N GLY A 11 -37.68 3.90 29.27
CA GLY A 11 -39.00 4.19 29.80
C GLY A 11 -39.09 3.79 31.27
N ALA A 12 -38.58 4.64 32.17
CA ALA A 12 -38.87 4.76 33.62
C ALA A 12 -39.02 3.50 34.51
N SER A 13 -38.80 2.28 34.03
CA SER A 13 -38.87 1.04 34.81
C SER A 13 -37.51 0.37 34.79
N GLY A 14 -36.96 0.11 35.98
CA GLY A 14 -35.74 -0.68 36.13
C GLY A 14 -35.87 -2.03 35.43
N GLY A 15 -34.73 -2.62 35.06
CA GLY A 15 -34.70 -3.83 34.24
C GLY A 15 -33.41 -4.63 34.41
N SER A 16 -33.44 -5.91 34.08
CA SER A 16 -32.25 -6.77 34.07
C SER A 16 -31.59 -6.76 32.70
N LEU A 17 -30.26 -6.85 32.70
CA LEU A 17 -29.41 -7.11 31.54
C LEU A 17 -28.54 -8.33 31.86
N SER A 18 -28.58 -9.34 31.00
CA SER A 18 -27.76 -10.54 31.08
C SER A 18 -27.19 -10.87 29.71
N PHE A 19 -25.87 -10.99 29.61
CA PHE A 19 -25.18 -11.38 28.38
C PHE A 19 -23.91 -12.14 28.73
N THR A 20 -23.45 -12.97 27.81
CA THR A 20 -22.14 -13.62 27.91
C THR A 20 -21.11 -12.73 27.24
N LEU A 21 -20.04 -12.37 27.96
CA LEU A 21 -18.91 -11.61 27.44
C LEU A 21 -17.70 -12.52 27.22
N ARG A 22 -17.00 -12.30 26.11
CA ARG A 22 -15.72 -12.93 25.79
C ARG A 22 -14.77 -11.89 25.18
N GLY A 23 -13.48 -11.96 25.54
CA GLY A 23 -12.42 -11.07 25.02
C GLY A 23 -11.22 -11.82 24.43
N GLN A 24 -11.46 -12.96 23.78
CA GLN A 24 -10.42 -13.80 23.20
C GLN A 24 -10.82 -14.23 21.78
N ASN A 25 -9.82 -14.35 20.90
CA ASN A 25 -10.00 -14.71 19.49
C ASN A 25 -10.57 -16.12 19.33
N PHE A 26 -11.36 -16.31 18.28
CA PHE A 26 -11.90 -17.62 17.93
C PHE A 26 -10.76 -18.57 17.53
N THR A 27 -10.36 -19.44 18.45
CA THR A 27 -9.65 -20.67 18.08
C THR A 27 -10.72 -21.74 17.92
N ASN A 28 -10.65 -22.52 16.84
CA ASN A 28 -11.59 -23.59 16.50
C ASN A 28 -11.51 -24.80 17.47
N SER A 29 -11.18 -24.54 18.73
CA SER A 29 -10.84 -25.49 19.78
C SER A 29 -11.84 -25.34 20.93
N THR A 30 -12.61 -26.39 21.14
CA THR A 30 -13.70 -26.52 22.13
C THR A 30 -13.26 -26.42 23.60
N THR A 31 -11.98 -26.12 23.87
CA THR A 31 -11.36 -26.37 25.18
C THR A 31 -11.00 -25.11 25.96
N ILE A 32 -11.14 -23.92 25.40
CA ILE A 32 -10.95 -22.66 26.13
C ILE A 32 -12.09 -21.70 25.79
N GLN A 33 -13.31 -22.02 26.21
CA GLN A 33 -14.42 -21.07 26.21
C GLN A 33 -14.38 -20.32 27.55
N GLN A 34 -13.75 -19.14 27.59
CA GLN A 34 -13.78 -18.25 28.77
C GLN A 34 -14.97 -17.30 28.70
N ASP A 35 -16.13 -17.89 28.48
CA ASP A 35 -17.40 -17.19 28.39
C ASP A 35 -17.85 -16.80 29.80
N VAL A 36 -17.94 -15.51 30.09
CA VAL A 36 -18.40 -15.02 31.39
C VAL A 36 -19.82 -14.49 31.26
N LYS A 37 -20.77 -15.11 31.96
CA LYS A 37 -22.15 -14.57 32.06
C LYS A 37 -22.13 -13.36 32.99
N ILE A 38 -22.35 -12.18 32.42
CA ILE A 38 -22.53 -10.93 33.15
C ILE A 38 -24.02 -10.72 33.33
N SER A 39 -24.46 -10.51 34.57
CA SER A 39 -25.84 -10.18 34.87
C SER A 39 -25.88 -8.99 35.80
N TYR A 40 -26.65 -7.98 35.41
CA TYR A 40 -26.77 -6.74 36.15
C TYR A 40 -28.22 -6.25 36.10
N SER A 41 -28.74 -5.84 37.25
CA SER A 41 -30.05 -5.19 37.34
C SER A 41 -29.87 -3.68 37.38
N LEU A 42 -30.38 -2.99 36.37
CA LEU A 42 -30.50 -1.55 36.35
C LEU A 42 -31.67 -1.15 37.27
N ALA A 43 -31.39 -0.39 38.33
CA ALA A 43 -32.44 0.18 39.18
C ALA A 43 -33.29 1.18 38.38
N ALA A 44 -34.58 1.29 38.70
CA ALA A 44 -35.47 2.28 38.08
C ALA A 44 -34.96 3.69 38.42
N SER A 45 -34.72 4.52 37.39
CA SER A 45 -34.45 5.95 37.61
C SER A 45 -35.65 6.58 38.28
N GLY A 46 -35.42 7.41 39.31
CA GLY A 46 -36.47 8.24 39.91
C GLY A 46 -37.19 9.08 38.84
N ALA A 47 -38.42 9.50 39.14
CA ALA A 47 -39.36 10.13 38.20
C ALA A 47 -38.93 11.50 37.60
N ASP A 48 -37.69 11.96 37.81
CA ASP A 48 -37.20 13.24 37.27
C ASP A 48 -36.39 13.11 35.96
N GLY A 49 -36.16 11.90 35.45
CA GLY A 49 -35.48 11.70 34.17
C GLY A 49 -34.00 12.09 34.16
N SER A 50 -33.40 12.45 35.29
CA SER A 50 -31.95 12.43 35.45
C SER A 50 -31.52 10.97 35.55
N GLY A 51 -31.16 10.39 34.40
CA GLY A 51 -30.65 9.03 34.31
C GLY A 51 -29.47 8.89 35.26
N ASP A 52 -29.66 8.12 36.33
CA ASP A 52 -28.66 7.85 37.34
C ASP A 52 -27.39 7.29 36.68
N ASP A 53 -26.36 8.15 36.59
CA ASP A 53 -24.97 7.84 36.23
C ASP A 53 -24.43 6.61 36.99
N SER A 54 -25.05 6.24 38.12
CA SER A 54 -24.67 5.13 38.98
C SER A 54 -24.98 3.74 38.40
N SER A 55 -25.95 3.63 37.51
CA SER A 55 -26.48 2.35 37.05
C SER A 55 -25.62 1.70 35.95
N LEU A 56 -25.21 2.50 34.95
CA LEU A 56 -24.24 2.07 33.94
C LEU A 56 -22.82 1.96 34.51
N ALA A 57 -22.45 2.82 35.48
CA ALA A 57 -21.18 2.71 36.20
C ALA A 57 -21.09 1.40 37.00
N GLY A 58 -22.22 0.95 37.58
CA GLY A 58 -22.33 -0.36 38.22
C GLY A 58 -22.10 -1.51 37.24
N LEU A 59 -22.73 -1.47 36.06
CA LEU A 59 -22.49 -2.45 35.00
C LEU A 59 -21.02 -2.46 34.54
N ALA A 60 -20.39 -1.28 34.38
CA ALA A 60 -18.97 -1.18 34.05
C ALA A 60 -18.09 -1.81 35.14
N ALA A 61 -18.40 -1.57 36.42
CA ALA A 61 -17.69 -2.19 37.54
C ALA A 61 -17.88 -3.72 37.56
N THR A 62 -19.08 -4.22 37.26
CA THR A 62 -19.33 -5.66 37.11
C THR A 62 -18.50 -6.24 35.98
N ILE A 63 -18.46 -5.61 34.80
CA ILE A 63 -17.60 -6.05 33.69
C ILE A 63 -16.11 -6.05 34.12
N ASN A 64 -15.66 -4.98 34.78
CA ASN A 64 -14.28 -4.85 35.24
C ASN A 64 -13.87 -5.87 36.31
N SER A 65 -14.83 -6.39 37.10
CA SER A 65 -14.55 -7.46 38.07
C SER A 65 -14.14 -8.78 37.40
N TYR A 66 -14.50 -8.96 36.12
CA TYR A 66 -14.15 -10.11 35.29
C TYR A 66 -13.05 -9.80 34.26
N THR A 67 -12.36 -8.66 34.35
CA THR A 67 -11.24 -8.33 33.44
C THR A 67 -10.10 -9.35 33.57
N GLY A 68 -9.89 -9.92 34.77
CA GLY A 68 -8.86 -10.95 34.98
C GLY A 68 -9.09 -12.25 34.20
N THR A 69 -10.33 -12.55 33.79
CA THR A 69 -10.68 -13.73 33.00
C THR A 69 -11.00 -13.41 31.55
N THR A 70 -11.67 -12.28 31.30
CA THR A 70 -12.11 -11.88 29.95
C THR A 70 -11.10 -11.01 29.19
N GLY A 71 -10.17 -10.33 29.89
CA GLY A 71 -9.28 -9.35 29.27
C GLY A 71 -9.98 -8.09 28.74
N VAL A 72 -11.28 -7.91 29.03
CA VAL A 72 -12.07 -6.75 28.60
C VAL A 72 -12.22 -5.78 29.76
N THR A 73 -11.98 -4.50 29.50
CA THR A 73 -12.24 -3.38 30.42
C THR A 73 -13.44 -2.59 29.94
N ALA A 74 -14.21 -1.99 30.84
CA ALA A 74 -15.35 -1.14 30.52
C ALA A 74 -15.21 0.24 31.19
N LYS A 75 -15.46 1.29 30.43
CA LYS A 75 -15.51 2.69 30.89
C LYS A 75 -16.77 3.37 30.37
N LEU A 76 -17.28 4.39 31.06
CA LEU A 76 -18.38 5.20 30.51
C LEU A 76 -17.89 6.08 29.36
N ASN A 77 -18.75 6.31 28.38
CA ASN A 77 -18.50 7.29 27.34
C ASN A 77 -18.65 8.73 27.89
N GLN A 78 -18.16 9.74 27.17
CA GLN A 78 -18.16 11.14 27.62
C GLN A 78 -19.57 11.66 27.96
N ASP A 79 -20.57 11.24 27.19
CA ASP A 79 -21.97 11.61 27.38
C ASP A 79 -22.69 10.78 28.47
N LYS A 80 -22.00 9.79 29.06
CA LYS A 80 -22.50 8.85 30.08
C LYS A 80 -23.75 8.04 29.68
N THR A 81 -24.14 8.12 28.42
CA THR A 81 -25.26 7.39 27.82
C THR A 81 -24.91 5.94 27.45
N GLY A 82 -23.63 5.55 27.54
CA GLY A 82 -23.17 4.22 27.15
C GLY A 82 -21.80 3.83 27.72
N LEU A 83 -21.43 2.56 27.52
CA LEU A 83 -20.17 1.97 27.96
C LEU A 83 -19.24 1.72 26.79
N ILE A 84 -17.97 2.08 26.88
CA ILE A 84 -16.92 1.66 25.97
C ILE A 84 -16.23 0.44 26.58
N LEU A 85 -16.31 -0.69 25.89
CA LEU A 85 -15.54 -1.90 26.18
C LEU A 85 -14.25 -1.83 25.39
N GLU A 86 -13.13 -2.10 26.06
CA GLU A 86 -11.80 -2.03 25.48
C GLU A 86 -11.00 -3.27 25.84
N GLN A 87 -10.40 -3.85 24.81
CA GLN A 87 -9.47 -4.98 24.90
C GLN A 87 -8.09 -4.45 24.48
N ALA A 88 -7.13 -4.46 25.41
CA ALA A 88 -5.82 -3.82 25.25
C ALA A 88 -4.84 -4.62 24.37
N GLU A 89 -4.96 -5.94 24.40
CA GLU A 89 -4.17 -6.91 23.65
C GLU A 89 -4.62 -7.10 22.19
N GLY A 90 -5.67 -6.40 21.75
CA GLY A 90 -6.22 -6.47 20.39
C GLY A 90 -7.11 -7.70 20.10
N TYR A 91 -7.55 -8.44 21.10
CA TYR A 91 -8.45 -9.58 20.92
C TYR A 91 -9.88 -9.16 20.57
N ASP A 92 -10.63 -10.10 19.99
CA ASP A 92 -12.04 -9.93 19.66
C ASP A 92 -12.90 -9.78 20.93
N ILE A 93 -13.83 -8.82 20.91
CA ILE A 93 -14.85 -8.64 21.95
C ILE A 93 -16.15 -9.26 21.45
N GLN A 94 -16.63 -10.32 22.09
CA GLN A 94 -17.89 -10.96 21.75
C GLN A 94 -18.92 -10.84 22.88
N LEU A 95 -20.14 -10.48 22.51
CA LEU A 95 -21.32 -10.45 23.36
C LEU A 95 -22.33 -11.45 22.82
N THR A 96 -22.75 -12.41 23.64
CA THR A 96 -23.74 -13.43 23.24
C THR A 96 -24.94 -13.41 24.16
N GLY A 97 -26.12 -13.30 23.55
CA GLY A 97 -27.42 -13.53 24.15
C GLY A 97 -27.90 -12.42 25.06
N ASN A 98 -29.23 -12.30 25.14
CA ASN A 98 -29.94 -11.41 26.05
C ASN A 98 -31.26 -12.07 26.49
N THR A 99 -31.23 -13.39 26.68
CA THR A 99 -32.43 -14.24 26.76
C THR A 99 -33.18 -14.08 28.10
N ASP A 100 -32.45 -13.75 29.17
CA ASP A 100 -32.98 -13.61 30.54
C ASP A 100 -33.21 -12.14 30.95
N SER A 101 -33.20 -11.22 29.99
CA SER A 101 -33.10 -9.80 30.28
C SER A 101 -34.27 -9.01 29.75
N THR A 102 -34.60 -7.93 30.46
CA THR A 102 -35.72 -7.04 30.15
C THR A 102 -35.30 -5.77 29.41
N LEU A 103 -33.98 -5.56 29.23
CA LEU A 103 -33.38 -4.43 28.50
C LEU A 103 -32.61 -4.93 27.29
N GLY A 104 -32.72 -4.24 26.15
CA GLY A 104 -31.97 -4.57 24.93
C GLY A 104 -30.56 -3.98 24.96
N LEU A 105 -29.60 -4.70 24.36
CA LEU A 105 -28.22 -4.25 24.27
C LEU A 105 -27.96 -3.68 22.87
N VAL A 106 -27.70 -2.39 22.74
CA VAL A 106 -27.36 -1.77 21.44
C VAL A 106 -25.88 -1.45 21.41
N THR A 107 -25.20 -1.80 20.33
CA THR A 107 -23.83 -1.41 20.08
C THR A 107 -23.76 -0.26 19.08
N GLN A 108 -22.92 0.74 19.39
CA GLN A 108 -22.65 1.92 18.55
C GLN A 108 -21.15 1.92 18.21
N GLY A 109 -20.77 2.37 17.00
CA GLY A 109 -19.36 2.47 16.60
C GLY A 109 -18.66 1.14 16.29
N LEU A 110 -19.37 0.23 15.61
CA LEU A 110 -18.81 -1.07 15.20
C LEU A 110 -17.89 -0.92 13.98
N THR A 111 -16.61 -1.27 14.15
CA THR A 111 -15.81 -1.86 13.06
C THR A 111 -16.12 -3.37 13.06
N TYR A 112 -17.21 -3.78 12.39
CA TYR A 112 -17.65 -5.15 11.95
C TYR A 112 -17.54 -6.33 12.97
N ASP A 113 -18.54 -7.14 13.32
CA ASP A 113 -19.58 -7.89 12.58
C ASP A 113 -20.86 -7.99 13.42
N ALA A 114 -21.98 -7.67 12.79
CA ALA A 114 -23.31 -7.75 13.35
C ALA A 114 -24.09 -8.77 12.52
N THR A 115 -24.19 -10.01 13.00
CA THR A 115 -25.18 -10.97 12.48
C THR A 115 -26.58 -10.55 12.90
N SER A 116 -27.10 -9.49 12.26
CA SER A 116 -28.53 -9.26 12.17
C SER A 116 -29.02 -9.78 10.82
N SER A 117 -30.07 -10.59 10.85
CA SER A 117 -30.75 -11.15 9.69
C SER A 117 -31.45 -10.05 8.87
N GLY A 118 -30.68 -9.18 8.22
CA GLY A 118 -31.22 -8.07 7.44
C GLY A 118 -30.11 -7.39 6.64
N ALA A 119 -30.25 -7.38 5.32
CA ALA A 119 -29.28 -6.87 4.37
C ALA A 119 -28.85 -5.41 4.64
N VAL A 120 -27.56 -5.12 4.55
CA VAL A 120 -27.03 -3.76 4.40
C VAL A 120 -26.29 -3.66 3.06
N ALA A 121 -26.76 -2.73 2.24
CA ALA A 121 -26.33 -2.52 0.87
C ALA A 121 -25.01 -1.72 0.79
N ASN A 122 -24.24 -2.08 -0.22
CA ASN A 122 -22.98 -1.50 -0.66
C ASN A 122 -23.05 0.01 -0.97
N SER A 123 -22.08 0.78 -0.46
CA SER A 123 -21.47 1.89 -1.21
C SER A 123 -20.10 2.27 -0.65
N GLY A 124 -19.04 1.85 -1.34
CA GLY A 124 -17.79 2.59 -1.55
C GLY A 124 -17.13 3.31 -0.37
N GLY A 125 -16.13 2.66 0.22
CA GLY A 125 -15.37 3.12 1.39
C GLY A 125 -15.76 2.28 2.58
N TYR A 126 -14.79 1.70 3.30
CA TYR A 126 -15.05 0.98 4.54
C TYR A 126 -15.42 1.99 5.63
N GLN A 127 -16.60 2.59 5.48
CA GLN A 127 -17.30 3.39 6.48
C GLN A 127 -18.53 2.57 6.87
N LEU A 128 -18.46 1.83 7.96
CA LEU A 128 -19.66 1.62 8.77
C LEU A 128 -19.78 2.84 9.68
N ALA A 129 -20.23 3.94 9.09
CA ALA A 129 -20.78 5.04 9.87
C ALA A 129 -22.05 4.52 10.58
N GLY A 130 -21.92 4.18 11.86
CA GLY A 130 -23.00 4.36 12.85
C GLY A 130 -24.32 3.61 12.63
N ALA A 131 -24.32 2.40 12.07
CA ALA A 131 -25.53 1.56 12.17
C ALA A 131 -25.54 0.86 13.54
N ALA A 132 -26.37 1.35 14.44
CA ALA A 132 -26.69 0.71 15.71
C ALA A 132 -27.18 -0.73 15.46
N THR A 133 -26.39 -1.75 15.82
CA THR A 133 -26.89 -3.13 15.87
C THR A 133 -27.14 -3.48 17.32
N GLY A 134 -28.26 -4.14 17.64
CA GLY A 134 -28.54 -4.55 19.01
C GLY A 134 -28.99 -5.99 19.13
N ILE A 135 -28.74 -6.56 20.31
CA ILE A 135 -29.36 -7.80 20.76
C ILE A 135 -30.72 -7.42 21.36
N ALA A 136 -31.80 -7.77 20.64
CA ALA A 136 -33.15 -7.52 21.11
C ALA A 136 -33.44 -8.28 22.41
N VAL A 137 -34.34 -7.73 23.22
CA VAL A 137 -34.83 -8.34 24.46
C VAL A 137 -35.33 -9.76 24.20
N GLY A 138 -34.89 -10.73 24.99
CA GLY A 138 -35.35 -12.12 24.89
C GLY A 138 -34.83 -12.89 23.68
N THR A 139 -33.87 -12.34 22.92
CA THR A 139 -33.27 -13.02 21.76
C THR A 139 -31.86 -13.52 22.06
N SER A 140 -31.49 -14.63 21.42
CA SER A 140 -30.12 -15.14 21.40
C SER A 140 -29.45 -14.69 20.11
N ALA A 141 -28.69 -13.58 20.19
CA ALA A 141 -27.84 -13.10 19.11
C ALA A 141 -26.41 -12.90 19.61
N THR A 142 -25.44 -12.98 18.71
CA THR A 142 -24.02 -12.79 19.02
C THR A 142 -23.48 -11.60 18.25
N ILE A 143 -22.89 -10.64 18.95
CA ILE A 143 -22.17 -9.51 18.36
C ILE A 143 -20.69 -9.76 18.60
N THR A 144 -19.87 -9.69 17.55
CA THR A 144 -18.42 -9.83 17.66
C THR A 144 -17.77 -8.59 17.07
N VAL A 145 -16.89 -7.96 17.83
CA VAL A 145 -16.06 -6.83 17.38
C VAL A 145 -14.64 -7.31 17.34
N GLY A 146 -14.12 -7.53 16.13
CA GLY A 146 -12.80 -8.09 15.92
C GLY A 146 -11.71 -7.04 15.74
N GLY A 147 -10.46 -7.51 15.81
CA GLY A 147 -9.32 -6.73 15.32
C GLY A 147 -9.38 -6.53 13.80
N GLU A 148 -8.91 -5.39 13.30
CA GLU A 148 -8.78 -5.13 11.87
C GLU A 148 -7.42 -5.63 11.35
N VAL A 149 -7.42 -6.30 10.20
CA VAL A 149 -6.21 -6.61 9.44
C VAL A 149 -6.24 -5.79 8.16
N THR A 150 -5.38 -4.76 8.09
CA THR A 150 -5.25 -3.90 6.92
C THR A 150 -4.17 -4.45 5.99
N PHE A 151 -4.51 -4.68 4.73
CA PHE A 151 -3.56 -5.07 3.69
C PHE A 151 -3.18 -3.87 2.84
N GLU A 152 -1.90 -3.55 2.77
CA GLU A 152 -1.39 -2.43 1.98
C GLU A 152 -0.35 -2.90 0.97
N SER A 153 -0.44 -2.36 -0.25
CA SER A 153 0.52 -2.57 -1.32
C SER A 153 0.46 -1.42 -2.31
N GLY A 154 1.62 -1.01 -2.82
CA GLY A 154 1.72 -0.08 -3.96
C GLY A 154 1.27 -0.67 -5.30
N ASN A 155 0.92 -1.97 -5.36
CA ASN A 155 0.45 -2.65 -6.56
C ASN A 155 -0.90 -3.32 -6.34
N ARG A 156 -1.50 -3.81 -7.44
CA ARG A 156 -2.69 -4.67 -7.34
C ARG A 156 -2.32 -5.96 -6.60
N PHE A 157 -3.11 -6.30 -5.59
CA PHE A 157 -3.09 -7.62 -4.97
C PHE A 157 -4.52 -8.16 -4.94
N SER A 158 -4.66 -9.45 -4.69
CA SER A 158 -5.96 -10.07 -4.50
C SER A 158 -5.85 -11.00 -3.31
N VAL A 159 -6.75 -10.85 -2.35
CA VAL A 159 -6.88 -11.78 -1.23
C VAL A 159 -7.92 -12.81 -1.63
N THR A 160 -7.48 -14.06 -1.79
CA THR A 160 -8.38 -15.18 -2.03
C THR A 160 -8.69 -15.85 -0.69
N ALA A 161 -9.95 -15.77 -0.23
CA ALA A 161 -10.39 -16.58 0.90
C ALA A 161 -10.68 -18.02 0.45
N SER A 162 -10.10 -18.99 1.17
CA SER A 162 -10.63 -20.35 1.22
C SER A 162 -11.87 -20.37 2.14
N ALA A 163 -12.77 -21.33 1.97
CA ALA A 163 -13.95 -21.51 2.84
C ALA A 163 -13.58 -21.68 4.33
N THR A 164 -12.31 -21.98 4.64
CA THR A 164 -11.76 -22.10 5.99
C THR A 164 -10.98 -20.87 6.47
N ASN A 165 -10.86 -19.82 5.64
CA ASN A 165 -10.01 -18.67 5.94
C ASN A 165 -10.85 -17.53 6.56
N VAL A 166 -10.48 -17.13 7.78
CA VAL A 166 -11.12 -16.10 8.63
C VAL A 166 -11.10 -14.70 7.97
N LEU A 167 -10.25 -14.49 6.97
CA LEU A 167 -10.08 -13.24 6.23
C LEU A 167 -11.27 -12.84 5.34
N GLY A 168 -12.32 -13.67 5.27
CA GLY A 168 -13.54 -13.36 4.53
C GLY A 168 -14.84 -13.72 5.24
N SER A 169 -14.85 -14.67 6.17
CA SER A 169 -16.10 -15.18 6.71
C SER A 169 -16.29 -14.74 8.15
N ALA A 170 -17.13 -13.73 8.36
CA ALA A 170 -17.61 -13.37 9.68
C ALA A 170 -18.64 -14.40 10.23
N THR A 171 -19.18 -15.28 9.36
CA THR A 171 -20.31 -16.17 9.68
C THR A 171 -20.01 -17.67 9.57
N GLY A 172 -18.75 -18.08 9.36
CA GLY A 172 -18.42 -19.49 9.04
C GLY A 172 -19.05 -20.00 7.73
N THR A 173 -19.73 -19.13 6.97
CA THR A 173 -20.21 -19.38 5.61
C THR A 173 -19.25 -18.70 4.65
N ALA A 174 -18.75 -19.43 3.65
CA ALA A 174 -17.78 -18.94 2.69
C ALA A 174 -18.17 -17.55 2.16
N ALA A 175 -17.38 -16.53 2.50
CA ALA A 175 -17.50 -15.27 1.80
C ALA A 175 -17.25 -15.56 0.33
N THR A 176 -18.24 -15.25 -0.49
CA THR A 176 -18.02 -15.19 -1.93
C THR A 176 -16.91 -14.16 -2.15
N ALA A 177 -16.01 -14.41 -3.10
CA ALA A 177 -14.87 -13.54 -3.40
C ALA A 177 -15.25 -12.08 -3.72
N SER A 178 -16.55 -11.77 -3.83
CA SER A 178 -17.10 -10.43 -3.97
C SER A 178 -17.22 -9.64 -2.65
N ALA A 179 -17.17 -10.30 -1.48
CA ALA A 179 -17.24 -9.66 -0.15
C ALA A 179 -15.86 -9.20 0.35
N ILE A 180 -14.79 -9.88 -0.08
CA ILE A 180 -13.42 -9.38 0.02
C ILE A 180 -13.20 -8.52 -1.22
N GLY A 181 -13.49 -7.23 -1.10
CA GLY A 181 -13.36 -6.28 -2.20
C GLY A 181 -12.01 -6.40 -2.89
N THR A 182 -12.00 -6.27 -4.22
CA THR A 182 -10.76 -6.07 -4.98
C THR A 182 -10.02 -4.85 -4.42
N SER A 183 -8.69 -4.91 -4.30
CA SER A 183 -7.89 -3.79 -3.80
C SER A 183 -8.30 -2.49 -4.48
N LYS A 184 -8.76 -1.52 -3.70
CA LYS A 184 -9.11 -0.18 -4.17
C LYS A 184 -7.87 0.70 -4.04
N LEU A 185 -7.53 1.41 -5.12
CA LEU A 185 -6.45 2.38 -5.08
C LEU A 185 -6.91 3.62 -4.32
N ASN A 186 -6.24 3.96 -3.22
CA ASN A 186 -6.34 5.28 -2.60
C ASN A 186 -5.32 6.20 -3.26
N THR A 187 -5.79 7.28 -3.86
CA THR A 187 -4.89 8.25 -4.50
C THR A 187 -4.40 9.26 -3.48
N VAL A 188 -3.25 9.89 -3.74
CA VAL A 188 -2.71 10.96 -2.87
C VAL A 188 -3.69 12.15 -2.77
N ALA A 189 -4.55 12.36 -3.77
CA ALA A 189 -5.54 13.43 -3.78
C ALA A 189 -6.72 13.16 -2.84
N ASP A 190 -7.00 11.89 -2.53
CA ASP A 190 -8.14 11.48 -1.70
C ASP A 190 -7.76 11.31 -0.21
N ILE A 191 -6.51 11.61 0.15
CA ILE A 191 -6.02 11.49 1.53
C ILE A 191 -6.75 12.48 2.44
N ASN A 192 -7.30 11.98 3.55
CA ASN A 192 -7.90 12.80 4.59
C ASN A 192 -7.29 12.48 5.97
N VAL A 193 -6.61 13.48 6.55
CA VAL A 193 -5.93 13.40 7.86
C VAL A 193 -6.78 13.92 9.03
N SER A 194 -8.06 14.22 8.82
CA SER A 194 -8.95 14.77 9.86
C SER A 194 -9.31 13.76 10.96
N SER A 195 -8.99 12.49 10.76
CA SER A 195 -9.21 11.41 11.73
C SER A 195 -7.91 10.63 11.97
N GLN A 196 -7.77 10.02 13.14
CA GLN A 196 -6.61 9.19 13.47
C GLN A 196 -6.42 8.02 12.48
N ILE A 197 -7.52 7.42 12.03
CA ILE A 197 -7.51 6.32 11.06
C ILE A 197 -7.01 6.83 9.71
N GLY A 198 -7.63 7.89 9.19
CA GLY A 198 -7.22 8.49 7.92
C GLY A 198 -5.80 9.04 7.92
N ALA A 199 -5.29 9.50 9.07
CA ALA A 199 -3.89 9.91 9.23
C ALA A 199 -2.90 8.73 9.17
N ASN A 200 -3.26 7.56 9.71
CA ASN A 200 -2.43 6.37 9.59
C ASN A 200 -2.45 5.82 8.15
N ASP A 201 -3.61 5.78 7.50
CA ASP A 201 -3.75 5.38 6.10
C ASP A 201 -2.97 6.33 5.17
N ALA A 202 -2.94 7.62 5.49
CA ALA A 202 -2.20 8.63 4.73
C ALA A 202 -0.70 8.31 4.68
N ILE A 203 -0.12 7.83 5.79
CA ILE A 203 1.31 7.48 5.86
C ILE A 203 1.60 6.36 4.87
N GLY A 204 0.78 5.31 4.86
CA GLY A 204 0.93 4.19 3.94
C GLY A 204 0.84 4.59 2.46
N VAL A 205 -0.16 5.41 2.11
CA VAL A 205 -0.32 5.91 0.73
C VAL A 205 0.87 6.77 0.30
N VAL A 206 1.34 7.65 1.17
CA VAL A 206 2.49 8.53 0.89
C VAL A 206 3.79 7.73 0.76
N ASP A 207 4.03 6.75 1.64
CA ASP A 207 5.23 5.91 1.58
C ASP A 207 5.30 5.12 0.27
N ASN A 208 4.17 4.55 -0.17
CA ASN A 208 4.07 3.88 -1.46
C ASN A 208 4.32 4.84 -2.64
N ALA A 209 3.74 6.05 -2.59
CA ALA A 209 3.97 7.06 -3.62
C ALA A 209 5.43 7.53 -3.68
N LEU A 210 6.09 7.68 -2.53
CA LEU A 210 7.51 8.01 -2.44
C LEU A 210 8.39 6.88 -2.98
N SER A 211 8.07 5.63 -2.66
CA SER A 211 8.75 4.45 -3.23
C SER A 211 8.70 4.48 -4.76
N PHE A 212 7.51 4.72 -5.33
CA PHE A 212 7.33 4.82 -6.78
C PHE A 212 8.18 5.94 -7.42
N ILE A 213 8.26 7.11 -6.78
CA ILE A 213 9.12 8.21 -7.25
C ILE A 213 10.60 7.82 -7.17
N ASN A 214 11.02 7.13 -6.12
CA ASN A 214 12.39 6.67 -5.95
C ASN A 214 12.78 5.65 -7.03
N ASP A 215 11.87 4.73 -7.38
CA ASP A 215 12.09 3.76 -8.47
C ASP A 215 12.29 4.48 -9.81
N LEU A 216 11.42 5.45 -10.14
CA LEU A 216 11.58 6.27 -11.35
C LEU A 216 12.91 7.04 -11.37
N ARG A 217 13.34 7.59 -10.22
CA ARG A 217 14.64 8.28 -10.11
C ARG A 217 15.81 7.32 -10.30
N ALA A 218 15.72 6.11 -9.77
CA ALA A 218 16.72 5.07 -9.95
C ALA A 218 16.84 4.67 -11.43
N ASP A 219 15.71 4.48 -12.12
CA ASP A 219 15.67 4.18 -13.55
C ASP A 219 16.27 5.32 -14.39
N PHE A 220 15.91 6.57 -14.10
CA PHE A 220 16.51 7.72 -14.78
C PHE A 220 18.01 7.82 -14.51
N GLY A 221 18.47 7.54 -13.28
CA GLY A 221 19.89 7.47 -12.95
C GLY A 221 20.63 6.38 -13.73
N ALA A 222 20.02 5.21 -13.87
CA ALA A 222 20.57 4.12 -14.68
C ALA A 222 20.67 4.49 -16.17
N ILE A 223 19.64 5.13 -16.72
CA ILE A 223 19.65 5.63 -18.10
C ILE A 223 20.73 6.70 -18.30
N GLN A 224 20.90 7.62 -17.35
CA GLN A 224 21.94 8.65 -17.40
C GLN A 224 23.34 8.02 -17.40
N ASN A 225 23.58 7.02 -16.54
CA ASN A 225 24.85 6.28 -16.53
C ASN A 225 25.11 5.59 -17.87
N ARG A 226 24.11 4.91 -18.42
CA ARG A 226 24.22 4.26 -19.73
C ARG A 226 24.51 5.28 -20.83
N LEU A 227 23.82 6.41 -20.84
CA LEU A 227 24.04 7.49 -21.82
C LEU A 227 25.47 8.03 -21.73
N SER A 228 25.97 8.28 -20.52
CA SER A 228 27.35 8.73 -20.28
C SER A 228 28.38 7.70 -20.79
N SER A 229 28.20 6.41 -20.47
CA SER A 229 29.07 5.35 -20.99
C SER A 229 29.02 5.25 -22.52
N THR A 230 27.84 5.37 -23.13
CA THR A 230 27.69 5.36 -24.59
C THR A 230 28.37 6.57 -25.22
N ILE A 231 28.23 7.77 -24.65
CA ILE A 231 28.91 8.98 -25.12
C ILE A 231 30.42 8.80 -25.08
N ASN A 232 30.98 8.34 -23.96
CA ASN A 232 32.42 8.12 -23.83
C ASN A 232 32.93 7.10 -24.86
N ASN A 233 32.19 5.99 -25.07
CA ASN A 233 32.54 4.99 -26.07
C ASN A 233 32.50 5.56 -27.51
N LEU A 234 31.47 6.35 -27.83
CA LEU A 234 31.33 7.00 -29.13
C LEU A 234 32.43 8.04 -29.37
N GLN A 235 32.83 8.79 -28.35
CA GLN A 235 33.93 9.75 -28.43
C GLN A 235 35.26 9.05 -28.72
N THR A 236 35.60 7.98 -27.98
CA THR A 236 36.81 7.18 -28.25
C THR A 236 36.77 6.57 -29.65
N SER A 237 35.61 6.09 -30.09
CA SER A 237 35.45 5.54 -31.44
C SER A 237 35.63 6.63 -32.52
N ALA A 238 35.08 7.82 -32.31
CA ALA A 238 35.23 8.95 -33.21
C ALA A 238 36.69 9.44 -33.31
N GLU A 239 37.41 9.48 -32.19
CA GLU A 239 38.84 9.80 -32.14
C GLU A 239 39.67 8.77 -32.93
N ASN A 240 39.44 7.47 -32.67
CA ASN A 240 40.11 6.39 -33.40
C ASN A 240 39.82 6.43 -34.92
N ILE A 241 38.58 6.74 -35.32
CA ILE A 241 38.21 6.86 -36.74
C ILE A 241 38.87 8.10 -37.36
N SER A 242 38.94 9.21 -36.63
CA SER A 242 39.61 10.43 -37.08
C SER A 242 41.11 10.20 -37.30
N ASP A 243 41.76 9.52 -36.36
CA ASP A 243 43.18 9.16 -36.46
C ASP A 243 43.46 8.20 -37.61
N ALA A 244 42.62 7.17 -37.77
CA ALA A 244 42.72 6.24 -38.89
C ALA A 244 42.55 6.96 -40.23
N ARG A 245 41.60 7.90 -40.33
CA ARG A 245 41.39 8.71 -41.52
C ARG A 245 42.57 9.64 -41.79
N SER A 246 43.15 10.29 -40.78
CA SER A 246 44.35 11.13 -40.94
C SER A 246 45.50 10.31 -41.49
N ARG A 247 45.77 9.11 -40.93
CA ARG A 247 46.85 8.24 -41.42
C ARG A 247 46.68 7.80 -42.87
N ILE A 248 45.44 7.50 -43.28
CA ILE A 248 45.15 7.16 -44.68
C ILE A 248 45.38 8.38 -45.58
N GLN A 249 44.84 9.55 -45.19
CA GLN A 249 44.99 10.77 -45.97
C GLN A 249 46.44 11.23 -46.08
N ASP A 250 47.21 11.16 -45.00
CA ASP A 250 48.62 11.54 -44.96
C ASP A 250 49.47 10.58 -45.82
N ALA A 251 49.18 9.27 -45.79
CA ALA A 251 49.85 8.29 -46.62
C ALA A 251 49.54 8.48 -48.12
N ASP A 252 48.27 8.75 -48.45
CA ASP A 252 47.84 9.02 -49.83
C ASP A 252 48.45 10.33 -50.35
N PHE A 253 48.51 11.38 -49.52
CA PHE A 253 49.19 12.64 -49.86
C PHE A 253 50.68 12.44 -50.10
N ALA A 254 51.36 11.68 -49.24
CA ALA A 254 52.77 11.38 -49.41
C ALA A 254 53.05 10.63 -50.72
N LYS A 255 52.18 9.67 -51.07
CA LYS A 255 52.28 8.91 -52.33
C LYS A 255 52.05 9.80 -53.56
N GLU A 256 50.97 10.57 -53.58
CA GLU A 256 50.64 11.47 -54.69
C GLU A 256 51.74 12.53 -54.88
N THR A 257 52.27 13.08 -53.79
CA THR A 257 53.35 14.07 -53.85
C THR A 257 54.66 13.46 -54.38
N ALA A 258 54.96 12.21 -54.02
CA ALA A 258 56.12 11.49 -54.53
C ALA A 258 55.97 11.17 -56.03
N ASP A 259 54.77 10.77 -56.46
CA ASP A 259 54.46 10.49 -57.87
C ASP A 259 54.46 11.77 -58.71
N LEU A 260 53.91 12.88 -58.20
CA LEU A 260 53.99 14.21 -58.81
C LEU A 260 55.45 14.67 -58.93
N SER A 261 56.24 14.54 -57.86
CA SER A 261 57.66 14.91 -57.87
C SER A 261 58.45 14.05 -58.87
N ARG A 262 58.18 12.73 -58.93
CA ARG A 262 58.79 11.84 -59.93
C ARG A 262 58.41 12.26 -61.34
N ALA A 263 57.15 12.58 -61.59
CA ALA A 263 56.67 13.05 -62.89
C ALA A 263 57.36 14.37 -63.30
N GLN A 264 57.49 15.32 -62.38
CA GLN A 264 58.20 16.59 -62.63
C GLN A 264 59.69 16.38 -62.92
N ILE A 265 60.37 15.51 -62.16
CA ILE A 265 61.78 15.16 -62.42
C ILE A 265 61.94 14.48 -63.78
N LEU A 266 61.05 13.55 -64.13
CA LEU A 266 61.08 12.88 -65.44
C LEU A 266 60.81 13.84 -66.59
N GLN A 267 59.92 14.83 -66.41
CA GLN A 267 59.69 15.88 -67.39
C GLN A 267 60.94 16.76 -67.56
N GLN A 268 61.55 17.21 -66.47
CA GLN A 268 62.80 18.01 -66.52
C GLN A 268 63.95 17.20 -67.14
N ALA A 269 64.17 15.96 -66.71
CA ALA A 269 65.19 15.07 -67.26
C ALA A 269 64.92 14.74 -68.74
N GLY A 270 63.65 14.51 -69.14
CA GLY A 270 63.26 14.30 -70.52
C GLY A 270 63.60 15.49 -71.41
N THR A 271 63.33 16.73 -70.95
CA THR A 271 63.72 17.94 -71.68
C THR A 271 65.24 18.13 -71.76
N ALA A 272 65.97 17.85 -70.67
CA ALA A 272 67.44 17.93 -70.65
C ALA A 272 68.10 16.86 -71.54
N MET A 273 67.56 15.63 -71.53
CA MET A 273 68.01 14.52 -72.39
C MET A 273 67.72 14.80 -73.86
N LEU A 274 66.55 15.37 -74.19
CA LEU A 274 66.25 15.83 -75.54
C LEU A 274 67.19 16.95 -75.98
N ALA A 275 67.48 17.92 -75.10
CA ALA A 275 68.45 18.98 -75.39
C ALA A 275 69.88 18.41 -75.63
N GLN A 276 70.32 17.46 -74.80
CA GLN A 276 71.62 16.79 -74.93
C GLN A 276 71.71 15.94 -76.20
N ALA A 277 70.65 15.20 -76.54
CA ALA A 277 70.58 14.40 -77.76
C ALA A 277 70.59 15.28 -79.02
N ASN A 278 69.89 16.41 -78.98
CA ASN A 278 69.91 17.39 -80.08
C ASN A 278 71.31 18.02 -80.24
N GLN A 279 72.00 18.35 -79.14
CA GLN A 279 73.37 18.87 -79.19
C GLN A 279 74.38 17.82 -79.71
N SER A 280 74.26 16.55 -79.28
CA SER A 280 75.16 15.50 -79.77
C SER A 280 74.95 15.20 -81.25
N GLN A 281 73.69 15.22 -81.73
CA GLN A 281 73.39 15.11 -83.17
C GLN A 281 74.00 16.24 -83.99
N GLN A 282 73.95 17.49 -83.49
CA GLN A 282 74.59 18.63 -84.15
C GLN A 282 76.12 18.49 -84.21
N ASN A 283 76.75 17.96 -83.17
CA ASN A 283 78.20 17.70 -83.15
C ASN A 283 78.62 16.58 -84.13
N VAL A 284 77.78 15.55 -84.31
CA VAL A 284 78.03 14.49 -85.31
C VAL A 284 77.93 15.05 -86.74
N MET A 285 76.97 15.93 -87.00
CA MET A 285 76.86 16.61 -88.31
C MET A 285 78.07 17.50 -88.60
N GLN A 286 78.68 18.12 -87.57
CA GLN A 286 79.94 18.86 -87.74
C GLN A 286 81.13 17.96 -88.10
N LEU A 287 81.15 16.70 -87.64
CA LEU A 287 82.20 15.73 -87.96
C LEU A 287 82.03 15.09 -89.34
N LEU A 288 80.81 15.01 -89.89
CA LEU A 288 80.54 14.52 -91.25
C LEU A 288 80.82 15.57 -92.35
N GLN A 289 80.99 16.83 -91.97
CA GLN A 289 81.33 17.93 -92.88
C GLN A 289 82.83 18.26 -92.92
N GLN A 290 83.64 17.52 -92.16
CA GLN A 290 85.12 17.57 -92.21
C GLN A 290 85.65 16.28 -92.84
#